data_AF-B9J3E7-F1
#
_entry.id   AF-B9J3E7-F1
#
_cell.length_a   1.000
_cell.length_b   1.000
_cell.length_c   1.000
_cell.angle_alpha   90.00
_cell.angle_beta   90.00
_cell.angle_gamma   90.00
#
_symmetry.space_group_name_H-M   'P 1'
#
loop_
_entity.id
_entity.type
_entity.pdbx_description
1 polymer ?
#
loop_
_entity_poly.entity_id
_entity_poly.type
_entity_poly.pdbx_seq_one_letter_code
_entity_poly.pdbx_strand_id
1 'polypeptide(L)'
;MNMTKSKPYSKAVQNSIANLHAALKLLGFKKKRHTFCKAENGFYKLINIQKSQFGDDFYIHIGVHPIGLPQLITDQLLIKENISIFDCILRTRIEPIHMKQNQLLHNVSHETIDIPNYLSTIFDWFQVWASYENLVKINIHSVTPVLAVVPILQEKAFLLLTCFSFYNLKQYEQANHYLQQYLQCAVHLNTEEKEPVFFHEVDMYMKKLVENAM
;
A
#
# COMPACT_ATOMS: atom_id res chain seq x y z
N MET A 1 25.35 -26.06 -1.48
CA MET A 1 24.58 -25.17 -0.58
C MET A 1 23.20 -25.80 -0.41
N ASN A 2 22.97 -26.53 0.69
CA ASN A 2 21.70 -27.24 0.90
C ASN A 2 20.61 -26.21 1.23
N MET A 3 19.65 -26.03 0.32
CA MET A 3 18.40 -25.33 0.64
C MET A 3 17.63 -26.20 1.64
N THR A 4 17.78 -25.92 2.93
CA THR A 4 16.93 -26.48 3.98
C THR A 4 15.48 -26.13 3.64
N LYS A 5 14.67 -27.15 3.32
CA LYS A 5 13.22 -26.99 3.14
C LYS A 5 12.67 -26.26 4.36
N SER A 6 12.00 -25.13 4.15
CA SER A 6 11.43 -24.34 5.25
C SER A 6 10.55 -25.25 6.11
N LYS A 7 10.83 -25.31 7.42
CA LYS A 7 10.06 -26.11 8.38
C LYS A 7 8.58 -25.69 8.31
N PRO A 8 7.61 -26.61 8.21
CA PRO A 8 6.20 -26.23 8.19
C PRO A 8 5.83 -25.47 9.46
N TYR A 9 4.82 -24.60 9.35
CA TYR A 9 4.33 -23.82 10.48
C TYR A 9 3.90 -24.72 11.65
N SER A 10 4.01 -24.25 12.89
CA SER A 10 3.28 -24.88 14.00
C SER A 10 1.78 -24.87 13.74
N LYS A 11 1.08 -25.83 14.35
CA LYS A 11 -0.37 -25.95 14.25
C LYS A 11 -1.09 -24.68 14.72
N ALA A 12 -0.54 -23.98 15.71
CA ALA A 12 -1.09 -22.72 16.19
C ALA A 12 -1.06 -21.64 15.10
N VAL A 13 0.10 -21.43 14.47
CA VAL A 13 0.26 -20.45 13.38
C VAL A 13 -0.61 -20.81 12.18
N GLN A 14 -0.70 -22.09 11.81
CA GLN A 14 -1.60 -22.55 10.74
C GLN A 14 -3.06 -22.21 11.05
N ASN A 15 -3.52 -22.45 12.28
CA ASN A 15 -4.88 -22.14 12.71
C ASN A 15 -5.14 -20.63 12.68
N SER A 16 -4.20 -19.81 13.13
CA SER A 16 -4.34 -18.35 13.08
C SER A 16 -4.45 -17.83 11.65
N ILE A 17 -3.59 -18.31 10.73
CA ILE A 17 -3.68 -17.94 9.31
C ILE A 17 -5.02 -18.41 8.72
N ALA A 18 -5.49 -19.61 9.06
CA ALA A 18 -6.77 -20.13 8.59
C ALA A 18 -7.96 -19.30 9.10
N ASN A 19 -7.94 -18.88 10.37
CA ASN A 19 -8.96 -18.04 10.97
C ASN A 19 -8.97 -16.64 10.34
N LEU A 20 -7.80 -16.03 10.13
CA LEU A 20 -7.69 -14.76 9.42
C LEU A 20 -8.23 -14.88 7.99
N HIS A 21 -7.90 -15.97 7.28
CA HIS A 21 -8.46 -16.24 5.95
C HIS A 21 -9.99 -16.33 5.95
N ALA A 22 -10.57 -17.00 6.94
CA ALA A 22 -12.03 -17.14 7.06
C ALA A 22 -12.69 -15.79 7.33
N ALA A 23 -12.14 -15.00 8.27
CA ALA A 23 -12.65 -13.66 8.60
C ALA A 23 -12.59 -12.72 7.39
N LEU A 24 -11.47 -12.66 6.67
CA LEU A 24 -11.33 -11.79 5.49
C LEU A 24 -12.32 -12.15 4.37
N LYS A 25 -12.60 -13.44 4.17
CA LYS A 25 -13.63 -13.88 3.21
C LYS A 25 -15.02 -13.40 3.62
N LEU A 26 -15.38 -13.53 4.91
CA LEU A 26 -16.67 -13.04 5.43
C LEU A 26 -16.82 -11.51 5.26
N LEU A 27 -15.70 -10.78 5.33
CA LEU A 27 -15.65 -9.32 5.12
C LEU A 27 -15.63 -8.90 3.64
N GLY A 28 -15.80 -9.86 2.72
CA GLY A 28 -15.94 -9.63 1.29
C GLY A 28 -14.63 -9.56 0.49
N PHE A 29 -13.48 -9.93 1.07
CA PHE A 29 -12.22 -10.00 0.33
C PHE A 29 -12.17 -11.24 -0.56
N LYS A 30 -11.79 -11.03 -1.83
CA LYS A 30 -11.52 -12.10 -2.79
C LYS A 30 -10.08 -12.60 -2.63
N LYS A 31 -9.91 -13.91 -2.42
CA LYS A 31 -8.59 -14.54 -2.25
C LYS A 31 -8.00 -14.97 -3.60
N LYS A 32 -6.74 -14.63 -3.84
CA LYS A 32 -5.89 -15.14 -4.93
C LYS A 32 -4.52 -15.52 -4.36
N ARG A 33 -4.21 -16.84 -4.33
CA ARG A 33 -3.00 -17.40 -3.68
C ARG A 33 -2.88 -16.94 -2.22
N HIS A 34 -1.87 -16.14 -1.90
CA HIS A 34 -1.58 -15.60 -0.56
C HIS A 34 -2.11 -14.17 -0.35
N THR A 35 -2.83 -13.63 -1.32
CA THR A 35 -3.35 -12.25 -1.31
C THR A 35 -4.86 -12.24 -1.24
N PHE A 36 -5.40 -11.30 -0.49
CA PHE A 36 -6.80 -10.93 -0.40
C PHE A 36 -6.95 -9.53 -0.99
N CYS A 37 -7.93 -9.34 -1.85
CA CYS A 37 -8.21 -8.06 -2.49
C CYS A 37 -9.69 -7.73 -2.37
N LYS A 38 -9.98 -6.46 -2.08
CA LYS A 38 -11.33 -5.89 -2.09
C LYS A 38 -11.28 -4.53 -2.77
N ALA A 39 -12.14 -4.31 -3.75
CA ALA A 39 -12.35 -3.00 -4.36
C ALA A 39 -13.57 -2.36 -3.69
N GLU A 40 -13.40 -1.22 -3.03
CA GLU A 40 -14.45 -0.57 -2.24
C GLU A 40 -14.13 0.92 -2.09
N ASN A 41 -15.15 1.78 -2.18
CA ASN A 41 -15.05 3.24 -2.01
C ASN A 41 -13.99 3.91 -2.92
N GLY A 42 -13.78 3.39 -4.12
CA GLY A 42 -12.79 3.93 -5.06
C GLY A 42 -11.35 3.47 -4.80
N PHE A 43 -11.13 2.49 -3.92
CA PHE A 43 -9.79 1.95 -3.63
C PHE A 43 -9.73 0.43 -3.79
N TYR A 44 -8.59 -0.05 -4.26
CA TYR A 44 -8.15 -1.41 -4.04
C TYR A 44 -7.50 -1.52 -2.65
N LYS A 45 -8.04 -2.40 -1.80
CA LYS A 45 -7.52 -2.77 -0.49
C LYS A 45 -6.92 -4.18 -0.57
N LEU A 46 -5.63 -4.31 -0.33
CA LEU A 46 -4.90 -5.57 -0.46
C LEU A 46 -4.30 -6.00 0.87
N ILE A 47 -4.36 -7.30 1.14
CA ILE A 47 -3.75 -7.94 2.30
C ILE A 47 -2.99 -9.18 1.78
N ASN A 48 -1.71 -9.29 2.06
CA ASN A 48 -0.89 -10.42 1.64
C ASN A 48 -0.19 -11.03 2.87
N ILE A 49 -0.47 -12.31 3.12
CA ILE A 49 0.04 -13.04 4.27
C ILE A 49 1.24 -13.88 3.81
N GLN A 50 2.43 -13.56 4.30
CA GLN A 50 3.68 -14.21 3.89
C GLN A 50 4.35 -14.93 5.03
N LYS A 51 4.97 -16.05 4.71
CA LYS A 51 5.80 -16.80 5.64
C LYS A 51 7.15 -16.15 5.86
N SER A 52 7.55 -16.07 7.14
CA SER A 52 8.90 -15.71 7.51
C SER A 52 9.89 -16.75 7.04
N GLN A 53 11.02 -16.28 6.50
CA GLN A 53 12.14 -17.14 6.14
C GLN A 53 12.94 -17.60 7.38
N PHE A 54 12.79 -16.91 8.51
CA PHE A 54 13.66 -17.04 9.69
C PHE A 54 13.01 -17.68 10.92
N GLY A 55 11.82 -18.29 10.78
CA GLY A 55 11.16 -18.87 11.94
C GLY A 55 9.76 -19.38 11.66
N ASP A 56 9.03 -19.60 12.75
CA ASP A 56 7.64 -20.05 12.75
C ASP A 56 6.67 -18.86 12.78
N ASP A 57 6.90 -17.87 11.90
CA ASP A 57 6.17 -16.60 11.88
C ASP A 57 5.61 -16.26 10.50
N PHE A 58 4.66 -15.33 10.47
CA PHE A 58 4.18 -14.70 9.26
C PHE A 58 4.15 -13.19 9.39
N TYR A 59 4.26 -12.52 8.24
CA TYR A 59 4.08 -11.08 8.11
C TYR A 59 2.82 -10.82 7.30
N ILE A 60 2.17 -9.68 7.59
CA ILE A 60 1.04 -9.21 6.79
C ILE A 60 1.46 -7.94 6.09
N HIS A 61 1.56 -7.99 4.77
CA HIS A 61 1.63 -6.78 3.95
C HIS A 61 0.23 -6.28 3.70
N ILE A 62 0.00 -4.99 3.94
CA ILE A 62 -1.24 -4.32 3.56
C ILE A 62 -0.93 -3.19 2.59
N GLY A 63 -1.84 -2.97 1.65
CA GLY A 63 -1.66 -1.99 0.59
C GLY A 63 -2.97 -1.39 0.14
N VAL A 64 -2.89 -0.11 -0.24
CA VAL A 64 -3.99 0.67 -0.79
C VAL A 64 -3.54 1.31 -2.10
N HIS A 65 -4.44 1.30 -3.07
CA HIS A 65 -4.26 2.03 -4.32
C HIS A 65 -5.60 2.56 -4.82
N PRO A 66 -5.73 3.87 -5.12
CA PRO A 66 -6.95 4.39 -5.72
C PRO A 66 -7.22 3.75 -7.08
N ILE A 67 -8.48 3.41 -7.35
CA ILE A 67 -8.90 2.83 -8.63
C ILE A 67 -8.77 3.92 -9.70
N GLY A 68 -8.07 3.63 -10.79
CA GLY A 68 -7.85 4.60 -11.88
C GLY A 68 -6.61 5.48 -11.70
N LEU A 69 -5.89 5.38 -10.58
CA LEU A 69 -4.61 6.06 -10.42
C LEU A 69 -3.55 5.35 -11.31
N PRO A 70 -2.78 6.10 -12.11
CA PRO A 70 -1.70 5.53 -12.91
C PRO A 70 -0.45 5.26 -12.07
N GLN A 71 0.35 4.27 -12.49
CA GLN A 71 1.70 4.07 -11.96
C GLN A 71 2.68 5.06 -12.61
N LEU A 72 3.60 5.62 -11.80
CA LEU A 72 4.71 6.44 -12.31
C LEU A 72 5.74 5.56 -13.00
N ILE A 73 5.51 5.26 -14.27
CA ILE A 73 6.41 4.53 -15.15
C ILE A 73 6.76 5.46 -16.32
N THR A 74 8.04 5.54 -16.65
CA THR A 74 8.53 6.40 -17.74
C THR A 74 7.87 6.02 -19.06
N ASP A 75 7.35 7.02 -19.77
CA ASP A 75 6.74 6.91 -21.10
C ASP A 75 5.63 5.85 -21.23
N GLN A 76 4.95 5.52 -20.12
CA GLN A 76 3.86 4.55 -20.11
C GLN A 76 2.70 4.99 -19.22
N LEU A 77 1.50 4.94 -19.77
CA LEU A 77 0.26 5.02 -18.97
C LEU A 77 -0.14 3.60 -18.54
N LEU A 78 0.14 3.25 -17.28
CA LEU A 78 -0.28 1.96 -16.71
C LEU A 78 -1.27 2.16 -15.57
N ILE A 79 -2.53 1.78 -15.82
CA ILE A 79 -3.62 1.74 -14.84
C ILE A 79 -3.99 0.28 -14.63
N LYS A 80 -3.73 -0.27 -13.43
CA LYS A 80 -3.96 -1.69 -13.15
C LYS A 80 -5.36 -1.96 -12.60
N GLU A 81 -6.13 -2.78 -13.32
CA GLU A 81 -7.40 -3.32 -12.82
C GLU A 81 -7.20 -4.49 -11.84
N ASN A 82 -6.11 -5.25 -12.01
CA ASN A 82 -5.74 -6.38 -11.18
C ASN A 82 -4.42 -6.10 -10.44
N ILE A 83 -4.45 -5.11 -9.55
CA ILE A 83 -3.25 -4.64 -8.85
C ILE A 83 -2.67 -5.72 -7.92
N SER A 84 -1.34 -5.79 -7.82
CA SER A 84 -0.65 -6.60 -6.82
C SER A 84 -0.29 -5.77 -5.58
N ILE A 85 0.00 -6.42 -4.45
CA ILE A 85 0.42 -5.72 -3.22
C ILE A 85 1.68 -4.87 -3.44
N PHE A 86 2.54 -5.27 -4.37
CA PHE A 86 3.78 -4.56 -4.68
C PHE A 86 3.59 -3.36 -5.61
N ASP A 87 2.43 -3.31 -6.27
CA ASP A 87 2.03 -2.20 -7.14
C ASP A 87 1.24 -1.11 -6.40
N CYS A 88 0.77 -1.38 -5.17
CA CYS A 88 0.04 -0.41 -4.38
C CYS A 88 0.89 0.84 -4.11
N ILE A 89 0.30 2.03 -4.20
CA ILE A 89 1.01 3.29 -3.98
C ILE A 89 1.25 3.54 -2.48
N LEU A 90 0.32 3.08 -1.64
CA LEU A 90 0.47 3.06 -0.19
C LEU A 90 0.62 1.61 0.25
N ARG A 91 1.64 1.32 1.06
CA ARG A 91 1.93 -0.02 1.56
C ARG A 91 2.64 0.05 2.90
N THR A 92 2.28 -0.85 3.79
CA THR A 92 3.07 -1.13 4.99
C THR A 92 3.12 -2.62 5.29
N ARG A 93 3.96 -2.99 6.26
CA ARG A 93 4.01 -4.33 6.84
C ARG A 93 3.54 -4.24 8.29
N ILE A 94 2.52 -5.01 8.62
CA ILE A 94 2.18 -5.30 10.01
C ILE A 94 3.13 -6.40 10.46
N GLU A 95 4.01 -6.05 11.39
CA GLU A 95 4.80 -7.03 12.11
C GLU A 95 3.89 -7.87 12.99
N PRO A 96 4.18 -9.17 13.16
CA PRO A 96 3.47 -9.96 14.14
C PRO A 96 3.62 -9.31 15.52
N ILE A 97 2.49 -9.03 16.18
CA ILE A 97 2.43 -8.27 17.44
C ILE A 97 3.17 -9.00 18.58
N HIS A 98 3.48 -10.30 18.43
CA HIS A 98 4.21 -11.09 19.43
C HIS A 98 5.31 -11.98 18.81
N MET A 99 6.54 -11.47 18.82
CA MET A 99 7.76 -12.26 19.03
C MET A 99 8.83 -11.50 19.84
N LYS A 100 8.70 -10.18 20.02
CA LYS A 100 9.67 -9.37 20.79
C LYS A 100 9.28 -9.04 22.23
N GLN A 101 8.02 -9.22 22.64
CA GLN A 101 7.63 -8.92 24.04
C GLN A 101 8.22 -9.92 25.06
N ASN A 102 8.66 -11.12 24.64
CA ASN A 102 9.19 -12.15 25.55
C ASN A 102 10.69 -12.43 25.43
N GLN A 103 11.48 -11.60 24.71
CA GLN A 103 12.95 -11.76 24.74
C GLN A 103 13.60 -11.18 26.01
N LEU A 104 12.85 -10.43 26.83
CA LEU A 104 13.34 -9.87 28.10
C LEU A 104 12.77 -10.56 29.35
N LEU A 105 11.80 -11.47 29.20
CA LEU A 105 11.19 -12.19 30.32
C LEU A 105 11.17 -13.68 29.99
N HIS A 106 12.20 -14.39 30.46
CA HIS A 106 12.12 -15.85 30.58
C HIS A 106 10.92 -16.19 31.48
N ASN A 107 10.09 -17.12 30.99
CA ASN A 107 8.96 -17.78 31.66
C ASN A 107 7.60 -17.07 31.62
N VAL A 108 6.94 -17.04 30.45
CA VAL A 108 5.47 -17.12 30.39
C VAL A 108 5.04 -17.87 29.12
N SER A 109 3.96 -18.63 29.27
CA SER A 109 3.29 -19.54 28.33
C SER A 109 3.10 -19.04 26.90
N HIS A 110 2.91 -19.98 25.96
CA HIS A 110 2.50 -19.75 24.56
C HIS A 110 1.32 -18.77 24.46
N GLU A 111 1.61 -17.47 24.27
CA GLU A 111 0.60 -16.45 24.05
C GLU A 111 -0.05 -16.63 22.68
N THR A 112 -1.38 -16.70 22.69
CA THR A 112 -2.24 -16.86 21.53
C THR A 112 -2.10 -15.68 20.57
N ILE A 113 -1.86 -15.99 19.29
CA ILE A 113 -1.93 -15.04 18.18
C ILE A 113 -3.37 -14.50 18.08
N ASP A 114 -3.61 -13.27 18.53
CA ASP A 114 -4.95 -12.68 18.61
C ASP A 114 -5.42 -12.10 17.27
N ILE A 115 -6.35 -12.82 16.61
CA ILE A 115 -6.92 -12.47 15.30
C ILE A 115 -7.68 -11.13 15.30
N PRO A 116 -8.54 -10.84 16.30
CA PRO A 116 -9.11 -9.52 16.54
C PRO A 116 -8.11 -8.36 16.40
N ASN A 117 -6.91 -8.48 16.98
CA ASN A 117 -5.92 -7.40 16.97
C ASN A 117 -5.36 -7.14 15.56
N TYR A 118 -5.10 -8.19 14.78
CA TYR A 118 -4.69 -8.03 13.38
C TYR A 118 -5.78 -7.40 12.54
N LEU A 119 -7.03 -7.86 12.67
CA LEU A 119 -8.14 -7.30 11.91
C LEU A 119 -8.33 -5.82 12.26
N SER A 120 -8.37 -5.46 13.55
CA SER A 120 -8.47 -4.05 13.97
C SER A 120 -7.36 -3.21 13.34
N THR A 121 -6.10 -3.63 13.49
CA THR A 121 -4.94 -2.90 12.95
C THR A 121 -5.03 -2.73 11.42
N ILE A 122 -5.44 -3.77 10.69
CA ILE A 122 -5.62 -3.73 9.23
C ILE A 122 -6.73 -2.74 8.85
N PHE A 123 -7.87 -2.79 9.53
CA PHE A 123 -9.02 -1.94 9.21
C PHE A 123 -8.81 -0.50 9.61
N ASP A 124 -8.19 -0.23 10.77
CA ASP A 124 -7.80 1.12 11.19
C ASP A 124 -6.85 1.74 10.16
N TRP A 125 -5.87 0.96 9.67
CA TRP A 125 -4.98 1.42 8.60
C TRP A 125 -5.76 1.70 7.30
N PHE A 126 -6.67 0.82 6.89
CA PHE A 126 -7.51 1.08 5.71
C PHE A 126 -8.42 2.29 5.87
N GLN A 127 -8.95 2.57 7.06
CA GLN A 127 -9.77 3.77 7.31
C GLN A 127 -8.96 5.05 7.10
N VAL A 128 -7.70 5.08 7.52
CA VAL A 128 -6.82 6.23 7.30
C VAL A 128 -6.48 6.38 5.82
N TRP A 129 -6.01 5.31 5.17
CA TRP A 129 -5.33 5.42 3.87
C TRP A 129 -6.24 5.18 2.65
N ALA A 130 -7.39 4.54 2.81
CA ALA A 130 -8.39 4.33 1.75
C ALA A 130 -9.57 5.30 1.87
N SER A 131 -9.27 6.58 2.10
CA SER A 131 -10.23 7.69 2.13
C SER A 131 -9.62 8.91 1.45
N TYR A 132 -10.27 9.41 0.40
CA TYR A 132 -9.80 10.63 -0.26
C TYR A 132 -9.84 11.84 0.70
N GLU A 133 -10.83 11.91 1.58
CA GLU A 133 -10.97 12.98 2.58
C GLU A 133 -9.79 13.04 3.56
N ASN A 134 -9.22 11.88 3.90
CA ASN A 134 -8.01 11.81 4.71
C ASN A 134 -6.77 12.13 3.86
N LEU A 135 -6.66 11.56 2.65
CA LEU A 135 -5.50 11.75 1.77
C LEU A 135 -5.28 13.20 1.35
N VAL A 136 -6.31 14.05 1.28
CA VAL A 136 -6.14 15.48 0.99
C VAL A 136 -5.70 16.32 2.19
N LYS A 137 -5.79 15.79 3.41
CA LYS A 137 -5.44 16.50 4.66
C LYS A 137 -4.05 16.14 5.18
N ILE A 138 -3.48 15.03 4.73
CA ILE A 138 -2.15 14.59 5.14
C ILE A 138 -1.06 15.41 4.46
N ASN A 139 0.04 15.61 5.16
CA ASN A 139 1.25 16.19 4.58
C ASN A 139 2.20 15.09 4.09
N ILE A 140 3.21 15.50 3.32
CA ILE A 140 4.21 14.59 2.75
C ILE A 140 4.94 13.77 3.83
N HIS A 141 5.28 14.37 4.99
CA HIS A 141 6.00 13.66 6.05
C HIS A 141 5.19 12.50 6.65
N SER A 142 3.87 12.63 6.73
CA SER A 142 2.98 11.58 7.21
C SER A 142 2.83 10.43 6.21
N VAL A 143 2.81 10.72 4.90
CA VAL A 143 2.65 9.67 3.86
C VAL A 143 3.95 8.96 3.51
N THR A 144 5.08 9.65 3.57
CA THR A 144 6.39 9.12 3.14
C THR A 144 6.72 7.73 3.72
N PRO A 145 6.48 7.43 5.01
CA PRO A 145 6.76 6.10 5.57
C PRO A 145 5.96 4.96 4.94
N VAL A 146 4.82 5.25 4.32
CA VAL A 146 3.94 4.25 3.70
C VAL A 146 3.88 4.38 2.18
N LEU A 147 4.52 5.39 1.59
CA LEU A 147 4.54 5.59 0.15
C LEU A 147 5.52 4.58 -0.50
N ALA A 148 4.97 3.67 -1.29
CA ALA A 148 5.69 2.52 -1.83
C ALA A 148 6.39 2.82 -3.15
N VAL A 149 7.10 3.94 -3.22
CA VAL A 149 7.89 4.38 -4.38
C VAL A 149 9.35 4.55 -3.99
N VAL A 150 10.24 4.57 -4.98
CA VAL A 150 11.66 4.87 -4.74
C VAL A 150 11.82 6.31 -4.24
N PRO A 151 12.85 6.63 -3.43
CA PRO A 151 12.99 7.94 -2.79
C PRO A 151 12.89 9.15 -3.73
N ILE A 152 13.49 9.06 -4.91
CA ILE A 152 13.48 10.16 -5.90
C ILE A 152 12.07 10.47 -6.45
N LEU A 153 11.09 9.57 -6.28
CA LEU A 153 9.71 9.74 -6.73
C LEU A 153 8.76 10.17 -5.61
N GLN A 154 9.21 10.28 -4.36
CA GLN A 154 8.30 10.48 -3.23
C GLN A 154 7.45 11.75 -3.35
N GLU A 155 8.08 12.87 -3.71
CA GLU A 155 7.37 14.14 -3.89
C GLU A 155 6.39 14.07 -5.06
N LYS A 156 6.84 13.59 -6.24
CA LYS A 156 5.99 13.49 -7.42
C LYS A 156 4.81 12.53 -7.20
N ALA A 157 5.02 11.41 -6.51
CA ALA A 157 3.97 10.46 -6.16
C ALA A 157 3.00 11.02 -5.11
N PHE A 158 3.47 11.79 -4.14
CA PHE A 158 2.61 12.51 -3.20
C PHE A 158 1.71 13.52 -3.95
N LEU A 159 2.29 14.36 -4.79
CA LEU A 159 1.54 15.35 -5.57
C LEU A 159 0.50 14.69 -6.49
N LEU A 160 0.88 13.58 -7.15
CA LEU A 160 -0.04 12.78 -7.97
C LEU A 160 -1.21 12.23 -7.15
N LEU A 161 -0.93 11.60 -6.01
CA LEU A 161 -1.94 11.02 -5.13
C LEU A 161 -2.90 12.10 -4.59
N THR A 162 -2.36 13.24 -4.17
CA THR A 162 -3.13 14.37 -3.63
C THR A 162 -4.01 15.00 -4.71
N CYS A 163 -3.45 15.26 -5.91
CA CYS A 163 -4.20 15.74 -7.07
C CYS A 163 -5.37 14.80 -7.40
N PHE A 164 -5.11 13.50 -7.52
CA PHE A 164 -6.13 12.50 -7.81
C PHE A 164 -7.19 12.41 -6.70
N SER A 165 -6.80 12.61 -5.45
CA SER A 165 -7.73 12.62 -4.31
C SER A 165 -8.68 13.83 -4.36
N PHE A 166 -8.16 15.04 -4.60
CA PHE A 166 -9.01 16.23 -4.79
C PHE A 166 -9.96 16.08 -5.98
N TYR A 167 -9.48 15.51 -7.09
CA TYR A 167 -10.33 15.22 -8.25
C TYR A 167 -11.50 14.30 -7.89
N ASN A 168 -11.26 13.20 -7.18
CA ASN A 168 -12.32 12.27 -6.78
C ASN A 168 -13.29 12.86 -5.76
N LEU A 169 -12.86 13.87 -4.99
CA LEU A 169 -13.71 14.68 -4.11
C LEU A 169 -14.47 15.80 -4.86
N LYS A 170 -14.30 15.92 -6.17
CA LYS A 170 -14.87 16.98 -7.03
C LYS A 170 -14.42 18.40 -6.63
N GLN A 171 -13.25 18.51 -6.01
CA GLN A 171 -12.62 19.78 -5.62
C GLN A 171 -11.63 20.19 -6.71
N TYR A 172 -12.15 20.57 -7.87
CA TYR A 172 -11.35 20.68 -9.11
C TYR A 172 -10.35 21.83 -9.10
N GLU A 173 -10.64 22.94 -8.41
CA GLU A 173 -9.67 24.03 -8.25
C GLU A 173 -8.42 23.55 -7.49
N GLN A 174 -8.60 22.82 -6.38
CA GLN A 174 -7.52 22.23 -5.62
C GLN A 174 -6.83 21.12 -6.42
N ALA A 175 -7.58 20.29 -7.14
CA ALA A 175 -7.01 19.27 -8.02
C ALA A 175 -6.09 19.89 -9.08
N ASN A 176 -6.52 20.99 -9.71
CA ASN A 176 -5.71 21.72 -10.68
C ASN A 176 -4.48 22.38 -10.03
N HIS A 177 -4.62 22.96 -8.83
CA HIS A 177 -3.48 23.49 -8.09
C HIS A 177 -2.38 22.43 -7.88
N TYR A 178 -2.75 21.24 -7.41
CA TYR A 178 -1.81 20.13 -7.23
C TYR A 178 -1.33 19.53 -8.55
N LEU A 179 -2.15 19.56 -9.62
CA LEU A 179 -1.70 19.18 -10.96
C LEU A 179 -0.55 20.07 -11.43
N GLN A 180 -0.65 21.39 -11.27
CA GLN A 180 0.42 22.30 -11.68
C GLN A 180 1.72 22.03 -10.90
N GLN A 181 1.63 21.80 -9.59
CA GLN A 181 2.78 21.39 -8.78
C GLN A 181 3.37 20.05 -9.24
N TYR A 182 2.52 19.05 -9.50
CA TYR A 182 2.92 17.74 -9.99
C TYR A 182 3.68 17.85 -11.33
N LEU A 183 3.21 18.68 -12.26
CA LEU A 183 3.83 18.90 -13.57
C LEU A 183 5.17 19.64 -13.47
N GLN A 184 5.31 20.54 -12.50
CA GLN A 184 6.56 21.27 -12.23
C GLN A 184 7.57 20.46 -11.43
N CYS A 185 7.13 19.39 -10.75
CA CYS A 185 8.00 18.50 -9.97
C CYS A 185 8.89 17.68 -10.92
N ALA A 186 10.12 18.16 -11.13
CA ALA A 186 11.15 17.50 -11.90
C ALA A 186 11.81 16.38 -11.09
N VAL A 187 11.90 15.20 -11.69
CA VAL A 187 12.58 14.03 -11.11
C VAL A 187 13.89 13.85 -11.85
N HIS A 188 14.97 13.62 -11.10
CA HIS A 188 16.29 13.35 -11.67
C HIS A 188 16.80 12.02 -11.12
N LEU A 189 17.51 11.27 -11.95
CA LEU A 189 18.26 10.10 -11.51
C LEU A 189 19.36 10.53 -10.55
N ASN A 190 19.67 9.66 -9.58
CA ASN A 190 20.76 9.88 -8.64
C ASN A 190 22.11 9.46 -9.27
N THR A 191 22.41 10.03 -10.44
CA THR A 191 23.67 9.88 -11.19
C THR A 191 24.42 11.21 -11.19
N GLU A 192 25.72 11.20 -11.54
CA GLU A 192 26.53 12.43 -11.61
C GLU A 192 25.93 13.47 -12.56
N GLU A 193 25.35 13.00 -13.66
CA GLU A 193 24.75 13.82 -14.72
C GLU A 193 23.34 14.33 -14.39
N LYS A 194 22.71 13.84 -13.29
CA LYS A 194 21.34 14.18 -12.88
C LYS A 194 20.34 14.14 -14.03
N GLU A 195 20.33 13.05 -14.78
CA GLU A 195 19.46 12.91 -15.95
C GLU A 195 17.96 13.05 -15.55
N PRO A 196 17.17 13.85 -16.29
CA PRO A 196 15.75 14.02 -16.00
C PRO A 196 14.95 12.76 -16.35
N VAL A 197 13.95 12.46 -15.54
CA VAL A 197 13.00 11.36 -15.73
C VAL A 197 11.64 11.94 -16.12
N PHE A 198 11.13 11.54 -17.28
CA PHE A 198 9.87 12.04 -17.83
C PHE A 198 8.74 11.02 -17.67
N PHE A 199 7.53 11.53 -17.39
CA PHE A 199 6.31 10.73 -17.20
C PHE A 199 5.20 11.22 -18.13
N HIS A 200 5.54 11.52 -19.39
CA HIS A 200 4.68 12.25 -20.33
C HIS A 200 3.26 11.66 -20.45
N GLU A 201 3.15 10.34 -20.57
CA GLU A 201 1.87 9.64 -20.68
C GLU A 201 0.99 9.81 -19.43
N VAL A 202 1.60 9.77 -18.23
CA VAL A 202 0.90 10.02 -16.96
C VAL A 202 0.51 11.49 -16.84
N ASP A 203 1.41 12.39 -17.23
CA ASP A 203 1.18 13.83 -17.20
C ASP A 203 -0.01 14.23 -18.09
N MET A 204 -0.06 13.70 -19.31
CA MET A 204 -1.16 13.92 -20.25
C MET A 204 -2.47 13.30 -19.77
N TYR A 205 -2.43 12.11 -19.18
CA TYR A 205 -3.60 11.50 -18.56
C TYR A 205 -4.17 12.39 -17.44
N MET A 206 -3.32 12.84 -16.52
CA MET A 206 -3.75 13.66 -15.39
C MET A 206 -4.27 15.03 -15.83
N LYS A 207 -3.62 15.67 -16.81
CA LYS A 207 -4.13 16.91 -17.44
C LYS A 207 -5.52 16.70 -18.01
N LYS A 208 -5.68 15.72 -18.89
CA LYS A 208 -6.97 15.41 -19.52
C LYS A 208 -8.05 15.10 -18.48
N LEU A 209 -7.69 14.41 -17.39
CA LEU A 209 -8.61 14.05 -16.33
C LEU A 209 -9.11 15.28 -15.56
N VAL A 210 -8.22 16.20 -15.17
CA VAL A 210 -8.58 17.40 -14.39
C VAL A 210 -9.17 18.50 -15.26
N GLU A 211 -8.58 18.80 -16.42
CA GLU A 211 -9.01 19.89 -17.31
C GLU A 211 -10.40 19.66 -17.90
N ASN A 212 -10.79 18.40 -18.19
CA ASN A 212 -12.13 18.09 -18.69
C ASN A 212 -13.23 18.20 -17.61
N ALA A 213 -12.86 18.27 -16.33
CA ALA A 213 -13.80 18.35 -15.22
C ALA A 213 -13.99 19.78 -14.69
N MET A 214 -13.14 20.72 -15.12
CA MET A 214 -13.29 22.16 -14.89
C MET A 214 -14.27 22.77 -15.90
#